data_AF-A0A0F9HN29-F1
#
_entry.id   AF-A0A0F9HN29-F1
#
_cell.length_a   1.000
_cell.length_b   1.000
_cell.length_c   1.000
_cell.angle_alpha   90.00
_cell.angle_beta   90.00
_cell.angle_gamma   90.00
#
_symmetry.space_group_name_H-M   'P 1'
#
loop_
_entity.id
_entity.type
_entity.pdbx_description
1 polymer ?
#
loop_
_entity_poly.entity_id
_entity_poly.type
_entity_poly.pdbx_seq_one_letter_code
_entity_poly.pdbx_strand_id
1 'polypeptide(L)'
;MVASGNDLTADQAQGVLHEIMSGAVGEAQTAGFLMALRTKGETVEELAGLARAMRELATPVDVSGDDLLDTAGTGGGVQAVVPSPRQARPPHPGDPCRTRRLARAGPD
;
A
#
# COMPACT_ATOMS: atom_id res chain seq x y z
N MET A 1 13.50 -6.13 -21.14
CA MET A 1 13.63 -4.75 -20.60
C MET A 1 14.02 -4.80 -19.13
N VAL A 2 13.09 -5.04 -18.20
CA VAL A 2 13.39 -5.01 -16.75
C VAL A 2 14.37 -6.10 -16.32
N ALA A 3 14.19 -7.34 -16.78
CA ALA A 3 15.11 -8.46 -16.49
C ALA A 3 16.53 -8.25 -17.05
N SER A 4 16.71 -7.30 -17.98
CA SER A 4 18.01 -6.92 -18.54
C SER A 4 18.60 -5.69 -17.85
N GLY A 5 17.95 -5.16 -16.80
CA GLY A 5 18.37 -3.97 -16.08
C GLY A 5 17.92 -2.64 -16.69
N ASN A 6 17.05 -2.65 -17.70
CA ASN A 6 16.56 -1.41 -18.30
C ASN A 6 15.30 -0.91 -17.59
N ASP A 7 15.28 0.39 -17.31
CA ASP A 7 14.17 1.08 -16.67
C ASP A 7 12.98 1.25 -17.62
N LEU A 8 11.78 1.23 -17.05
CA LEU A 8 10.55 1.57 -17.76
C LEU A 8 10.19 3.05 -17.57
N THR A 9 9.53 3.63 -18.56
CA THR A 9 8.83 4.90 -18.35
C THR A 9 7.60 4.69 -17.46
N ALA A 10 7.08 5.77 -16.87
CA ALA A 10 5.88 5.71 -16.05
C ALA A 10 4.68 5.10 -16.80
N ASP A 11 4.50 5.47 -18.08
CA ASP A 11 3.39 4.97 -18.91
C ASP A 11 3.55 3.47 -19.21
N GLN A 12 4.77 3.00 -19.44
CA GLN A 12 5.06 1.58 -19.63
C GLN A 12 4.79 0.79 -18.35
N ALA A 13 5.25 1.27 -17.20
CA ALA A 13 5.02 0.64 -15.91
C ALA A 13 3.52 0.58 -15.57
N GLN A 14 2.78 1.66 -15.84
CA GLN A 14 1.33 1.71 -15.69
C GLN A 14 0.64 0.67 -16.57
N GLY A 15 1.01 0.57 -17.84
CA GLY A 15 0.46 -0.41 -18.79
C GLY A 15 0.69 -1.86 -18.32
N VAL A 16 1.90 -2.18 -17.86
CA VAL A 16 2.22 -3.53 -17.34
C VAL A 16 1.32 -3.88 -16.15
N LEU A 17 1.09 -2.93 -15.23
CA LEU A 17 0.24 -3.24 -14.07
C LEU A 17 -1.23 -3.43 -14.45
N HIS A 18 -1.73 -2.71 -15.45
CA HIS A 18 -3.07 -2.95 -16.01
C HIS A 18 -3.21 -4.37 -16.59
N GLU A 19 -2.21 -4.83 -17.34
CA GLU A 19 -2.21 -6.21 -17.87
C GLU A 19 -2.17 -7.25 -16.74
N ILE A 20 -1.37 -7.02 -15.70
CA ILE A 20 -1.32 -7.90 -14.52
C ILE A 20 -2.67 -7.94 -13.80
N MET A 21 -3.26 -6.78 -13.52
CA MET A 21 -4.50 -6.68 -12.74
C MET A 21 -5.75 -7.11 -13.53
N SER A 22 -5.73 -7.02 -14.85
CA SER A 22 -6.78 -7.58 -15.71
C SER A 22 -6.73 -9.11 -15.80
N GLY A 23 -5.67 -9.76 -15.28
CA GLY A 23 -5.47 -11.20 -15.36
C GLY A 23 -4.97 -11.68 -16.73
N ALA A 24 -4.53 -10.77 -17.61
CA ALA A 24 -3.97 -11.11 -18.92
C ALA A 24 -2.56 -11.73 -18.83
N VAL A 25 -1.89 -11.57 -17.68
CA VAL A 25 -0.53 -12.04 -17.42
C VAL A 25 -0.55 -13.23 -16.46
N GLY A 26 0.19 -14.29 -16.79
CA GLY A 26 0.27 -15.49 -15.94
C GLY A 26 1.07 -15.25 -14.66
N GLU A 27 0.78 -16.04 -13.61
CA GLU A 27 1.42 -15.91 -12.29
C GLU A 27 2.95 -15.94 -12.34
N ALA A 28 3.53 -16.82 -13.16
CA ALA A 28 4.98 -16.94 -13.31
C ALA A 28 5.61 -15.67 -13.93
N GLN A 29 4.92 -15.02 -14.87
CA GLN A 29 5.38 -13.76 -15.47
C GLN A 29 5.25 -12.60 -14.49
N THR A 30 4.15 -12.54 -13.73
CA THR A 30 3.98 -11.54 -12.66
C THR A 30 5.08 -11.67 -11.61
N ALA A 31 5.33 -12.90 -11.13
CA ALA A 31 6.41 -13.17 -10.17
C ALA A 31 7.79 -12.78 -10.74
N GLY A 32 8.06 -13.13 -12.00
CA GLY A 32 9.29 -12.75 -12.69
C GLY A 32 9.47 -11.24 -12.82
N PHE A 33 8.42 -10.51 -13.15
CA PHE A 33 8.43 -9.05 -13.22
C PHE A 33 8.75 -8.41 -11.87
N LEU A 34 8.08 -8.85 -10.80
CA LEU A 34 8.31 -8.33 -9.45
C LEU A 34 9.74 -8.62 -8.95
N MET A 35 10.23 -9.84 -9.19
CA MET A 35 11.61 -10.21 -8.85
C MET A 35 12.64 -9.42 -9.65
N ALA A 36 12.39 -9.19 -10.95
CA ALA A 36 13.27 -8.40 -11.80
C ALA A 36 13.34 -6.93 -11.35
N LEU A 37 12.19 -6.31 -11.04
CA LEU A 37 12.12 -4.96 -10.47
C LEU A 37 12.95 -4.87 -9.18
N ARG A 38 12.73 -5.79 -8.24
CA ARG A 38 13.45 -5.81 -6.96
C ARG A 38 14.95 -6.01 -7.13
N THR A 39 15.37 -6.86 -8.06
CA THR A 39 16.79 -7.16 -8.29
C THR A 39 17.50 -6.02 -9.01
N LYS A 40 16.82 -5.37 -9.97
CA LYS A 40 17.31 -4.17 -10.66
C LYS A 40 17.42 -2.98 -9.70
N GLY A 41 16.48 -2.88 -8.77
CA GLY A 41 16.17 -1.66 -8.05
C GLY A 41 15.12 -0.85 -8.82
N GLU A 42 13.97 -0.64 -8.19
CA GLU A 42 12.88 0.15 -8.74
C GLU A 42 13.22 1.64 -8.86
N THR A 43 12.80 2.29 -9.94
CA THR A 43 12.93 3.75 -10.12
C THR A 43 11.68 4.50 -9.65
N VAL A 44 11.81 5.82 -9.47
CA VAL A 44 10.67 6.68 -9.09
C VAL A 44 9.60 6.68 -10.16
N GLU A 45 10.00 6.71 -11.43
CA GLU A 45 9.11 6.70 -12.60
C GLU A 45 8.32 5.39 -12.68
N GLU A 46 8.97 4.25 -12.45
CA GLU A 46 8.35 2.94 -12.39
C GLU A 46 7.31 2.89 -11.26
N LEU A 47 7.71 3.24 -10.04
CA LEU A 47 6.81 3.26 -8.88
C LEU A 47 5.63 4.22 -9.07
N ALA A 48 5.86 5.40 -9.66
CA ALA A 48 4.81 6.37 -9.94
C ALA A 48 3.79 5.83 -10.95
N GLY A 49 4.26 5.17 -12.02
CA GLY A 49 3.41 4.53 -13.02
C GLY A 49 2.58 3.38 -12.44
N LEU A 50 3.22 2.49 -11.68
CA LEU A 50 2.53 1.41 -10.96
C LEU A 50 1.47 1.98 -9.99
N ALA A 51 1.82 2.99 -9.20
CA ALA A 51 0.88 3.59 -8.26
C ALA A 51 -0.31 4.30 -8.94
N ARG A 52 -0.12 4.85 -10.16
CA ARG A 52 -1.24 5.40 -10.95
C ARG A 52 -2.23 4.32 -11.34
N ALA A 53 -1.76 3.21 -11.91
CA ALA A 53 -2.61 2.07 -12.24
C ALA A 53 -3.34 1.52 -11.00
N MET A 54 -2.66 1.42 -9.85
CA MET A 54 -3.31 1.00 -8.60
C MET A 54 -4.46 1.93 -8.19
N ARG A 55 -4.27 3.26 -8.29
CA ARG A 55 -5.32 4.23 -7.97
C ARG A 55 -6.49 4.19 -8.96
N GLU A 56 -6.22 3.97 -10.24
CA GLU A 56 -7.24 3.85 -11.28
C GLU A 56 -8.12 2.61 -11.08
N LEU A 57 -7.53 1.51 -10.61
CA LEU A 57 -8.21 0.23 -10.40
C LEU A 57 -8.83 0.08 -9.01
N ALA A 58 -8.44 0.93 -8.05
CA ALA A 58 -8.97 0.91 -6.71
C ALA A 58 -10.46 1.30 -6.69
N THR A 59 -11.24 0.62 -5.87
CA THR A 59 -12.63 1.04 -5.61
C THR A 59 -12.60 2.35 -4.80
N PRO A 60 -13.21 3.44 -5.31
CA PRO A 60 -13.20 4.71 -4.59
C PRO A 60 -14.04 4.62 -3.31
N VAL A 61 -13.56 5.28 -2.26
CA VAL A 61 -14.29 5.46 -1.01
C VAL A 61 -14.72 6.91 -0.93
N ASP A 62 -16.03 7.14 -0.88
CA ASP A 62 -16.59 8.48 -0.70
C ASP A 62 -16.51 8.88 0.77
N VAL A 63 -15.90 10.04 1.04
CA VAL A 63 -15.67 10.54 2.40
C VAL A 63 -16.06 12.01 2.45
N SER A 64 -16.91 12.36 3.40
CA SER A 64 -17.38 13.72 3.61
C SER A 64 -16.44 14.46 4.58
N GLY A 65 -15.66 15.42 4.08
CA GLY A 65 -14.77 16.27 4.89
C GLY A 65 -13.43 16.53 4.20
N ASP A 66 -12.89 17.74 4.38
CA ASP A 66 -11.67 18.19 3.68
C ASP A 66 -10.37 17.81 4.43
N ASP A 67 -10.47 17.41 5.70
CA ASP A 67 -9.32 17.11 6.57
C ASP A 67 -9.00 15.61 6.64
N LEU A 68 -8.67 15.02 5.49
CA LEU A 68 -8.24 13.62 5.40
C LEU A 68 -6.71 13.50 5.57
N LEU A 69 -6.30 12.66 6.53
CA LEU A 69 -4.89 12.35 6.79
C LEU A 69 -4.65 10.85 6.61
N ASP A 70 -3.75 10.50 5.69
CA ASP A 70 -3.18 9.16 5.59
C ASP A 70 -1.79 9.15 6.23
N THR A 71 -1.54 8.17 7.11
CA THR A 71 -0.24 7.96 7.77
C THR A 71 0.34 6.59 7.44
N ALA A 72 -0.09 5.97 6.33
CA ALA A 72 0.45 4.70 5.88
C ALA A 72 1.96 4.78 5.62
N GLY A 73 2.66 3.71 5.98
CA GLY A 73 4.08 3.51 5.68
C GLY A 73 4.27 2.29 4.81
N THR A 74 5.40 2.21 4.10
CA THR A 74 5.76 1.06 3.24
C THR A 74 5.95 -0.23 4.03
N GLY A 75 6.19 -0.15 5.34
CA GLY A 75 6.50 -1.29 6.20
C GLY A 75 7.91 -1.85 5.94
N GLY A 76 8.26 -2.98 6.56
CA GLY A 76 9.47 -3.74 6.23
C GLY A 76 10.82 -3.19 6.72
N GLY A 77 10.85 -2.09 7.47
CA GLY A 77 12.04 -1.66 8.20
C GLY A 77 12.28 -2.47 9.47
N VAL A 78 13.54 -2.70 9.85
CA VAL A 78 13.93 -3.14 11.20
C VAL A 78 13.75 -1.99 12.19
N GLN A 79 12.52 -1.56 12.41
CA GLN A 79 12.24 -0.64 13.50
C GLN A 79 11.97 -1.47 14.75
N ALA A 80 12.86 -1.35 15.76
CA ALA A 80 12.43 -1.59 17.13
C ALA A 80 11.21 -0.69 17.32
N VAL A 81 10.04 -1.27 17.61
CA VAL A 81 8.85 -0.50 17.96
C VAL A 81 9.24 0.41 19.12
N VAL A 82 9.50 1.68 18.83
CA VAL A 82 9.54 2.70 19.86
C VAL A 82 8.08 3.10 20.04
N PRO A 83 7.42 2.72 21.15
CA PRO A 83 6.05 3.11 21.37
C PRO A 83 5.96 4.64 21.31
N SER A 84 5.18 5.14 20.35
CA SER A 84 4.89 6.57 20.22
C SER A 84 4.26 7.07 21.52
N PRO A 85 4.79 8.15 22.15
CA PRO A 85 4.19 8.73 23.35
C PRO A 85 2.79 9.34 23.10
N ARG A 86 2.34 9.44 21.84
CA ARG A 86 1.18 10.25 21.42
C ARG A 86 -0.14 9.48 21.26
N GLN A 87 -0.27 8.25 21.78
CA GLN A 87 -1.55 7.51 21.70
C GLN A 87 -2.50 7.70 22.90
N ALA A 88 -2.08 8.45 23.93
CA ALA A 88 -2.97 8.84 25.03
C ALA A 88 -3.82 10.06 24.66
N ARG A 89 -4.67 9.94 23.64
CA ARG A 89 -5.76 10.91 23.43
C ARG A 89 -6.91 10.59 24.40
N PRO A 90 -7.45 11.58 25.14
CA PRO A 90 -8.57 11.36 26.02
C PRO A 90 -9.78 10.86 25.22
N PRO A 91 -10.67 10.04 25.82
CA PRO A 91 -11.82 9.50 25.12
C PRO A 91 -12.74 10.63 24.66
N HIS A 92 -13.13 10.61 23.38
CA HIS A 92 -14.20 11.46 22.88
C HIS A 92 -15.54 10.91 23.39
N PRO A 93 -16.38 11.75 24.01
CA PRO A 93 -17.71 11.31 24.43
C PRO A 93 -18.54 10.98 23.19
N GLY A 94 -18.95 9.71 23.07
CA GLY A 94 -19.84 9.24 22.01
C GLY A 94 -19.25 8.30 20.96
N ASP A 95 -18.00 7.83 21.09
CA ASP A 95 -17.40 6.89 20.14
C ASP A 95 -17.72 5.41 20.50
N PRO A 96 -18.66 4.73 19.81
CA PRO A 96 -19.05 3.35 20.10
C PRO A 96 -17.98 2.33 19.69
N CYS A 97 -16.96 2.75 18.94
CA CYS A 97 -15.96 1.84 18.38
C CYS A 97 -14.92 1.41 19.42
N ARG A 98 -14.60 2.28 20.40
CA ARG A 98 -13.63 1.95 21.47
C ARG A 98 -14.22 1.12 22.61
N THR A 99 -15.51 1.23 22.89
CA THR A 99 -16.19 0.51 23.99
C THR A 99 -16.24 -1.01 23.77
N ARG A 100 -16.22 -1.49 22.52
CA ARG A 100 -16.21 -2.94 22.22
C ARG A 100 -14.86 -3.62 22.46
N ARG A 101 -13.74 -2.89 22.45
CA ARG A 101 -12.41 -3.50 22.58
C ARG A 101 -12.02 -3.83 24.03
N LEU A 102 -12.64 -3.17 25.03
CA LEU A 102 -12.44 -3.49 26.45
C LEU A 102 -13.27 -4.68 26.95
N ALA A 103 -14.37 -5.04 26.28
CA ALA A 103 -15.29 -6.06 26.78
C ALA A 103 -14.90 -7.52 26.45
N ARG A 104 -13.78 -7.76 25.75
CA ARG A 104 -13.32 -9.12 25.36
C ARG A 104 -12.06 -9.60 26.08
N ALA A 105 -11.53 -8.83 27.03
CA ALA A 105 -10.37 -9.22 27.83
C ALA A 105 -10.80 -9.51 29.28
N GLY A 106 -11.61 -10.56 29.45
CA GLY A 106 -11.84 -11.21 30.75
C GLY A 106 -11.29 -12.64 30.68
N PRO A 107 -10.60 -13.13 31.72
CA PRO A 107 -10.11 -14.50 31.76
C PRO A 107 -11.24 -15.48 32.13
N ASP A 108 -11.15 -16.72 31.65
CA ASP A 108 -11.87 -17.86 32.26
C ASP A 108 -11.40 -18.10 33.70
#